data_AF-A0A2D8L9V4-F1
#
_entry.id   AF-A0A2D8L9V4-F1
#
_cell.length_a   1.000
_cell.length_b   1.000
_cell.length_c   1.000
_cell.angle_alpha   90.00
_cell.angle_beta   90.00
_cell.angle_gamma   90.00
#
_symmetry.space_group_name_H-M   'P 1'
#
loop_
_entity.id
_entity.type
_entity.pdbx_description
1 polymer ?
#
loop_
_entity_poly.entity_id
_entity_poly.type
_entity_poly.pdbx_seq_one_letter_code
_entity_poly.pdbx_strand_id
1 'polypeptide(L)'
;MKKQLHCAIAVAMAAAATVPWQIMNKGEGDATPQDGSWYRINNMDADDPSAPLEIEIYGEIGSWGKTAAQFLAELKAADDGKRQIVVAINSVGGEVGDGFAIHNALQRLGERVTARIDGFALSSGGVVAMGAHKVQMHDNAMLMMHNPWAWAAGDSEEFRKLADIMDQMLDGIIASFKHRPNLTVDDAELRRMINAETWLTAAEAKDMGFVDEVLSGAGSLRNSAGLRVLNRYRNMPDSVRAQVEKEPEQPTEPDVPATDDPATTDPQNSDDPEKAALAALAVAECSKAGIADHAAVIIKASGLKDEAAVMAAVKQAKDVKALCVLAKQAAMAPDLIKACATVDVARGKLFDKLVANSGQVELTNHPKVDDQPAPSAKAVDPGAVYAKRRNQQTASKGAQA
;
A
#
# COMPACT_ATOMS: atom_id res chain seq x y z
N MET A 1 -43.55 -8.62 -10.74
CA MET A 1 -42.48 -7.74 -10.20
C MET A 1 -41.30 -8.49 -9.56
N LYS A 2 -41.46 -9.64 -8.90
CA LYS A 2 -40.31 -10.38 -8.30
C LYS A 2 -39.33 -11.02 -9.30
N LYS A 3 -39.75 -11.41 -10.51
CA LYS A 3 -38.85 -12.05 -11.50
C LYS A 3 -37.90 -11.08 -12.22
N GLN A 4 -38.27 -9.80 -12.38
CA GLN A 4 -37.36 -8.80 -12.97
C GLN A 4 -36.31 -8.27 -11.99
N LEU A 5 -36.59 -8.33 -10.68
CA LEU A 5 -35.60 -8.04 -9.65
C LEU A 5 -34.54 -9.15 -9.54
N HIS A 6 -34.91 -10.42 -9.76
CA HIS A 6 -33.96 -11.54 -9.80
C HIS A 6 -33.09 -11.54 -11.07
N CYS A 7 -33.61 -11.11 -12.23
CA CYS A 7 -32.76 -10.87 -13.41
C CYS A 7 -31.85 -9.65 -13.25
N ALA A 8 -32.30 -8.57 -12.61
CA ALA A 8 -31.44 -7.41 -12.36
C ALA A 8 -30.31 -7.72 -11.36
N ILE A 9 -30.59 -8.53 -10.33
CA ILE A 9 -29.59 -8.97 -9.36
C ILE A 9 -28.69 -10.07 -9.94
N ALA A 10 -29.21 -10.98 -10.76
CA ALA A 10 -28.39 -12.00 -11.43
C ALA A 10 -27.51 -11.42 -12.55
N VAL A 11 -27.95 -10.36 -13.24
CA VAL A 11 -27.11 -9.63 -14.21
C VAL A 11 -26.08 -8.76 -13.48
N ALA A 12 -26.41 -8.17 -12.32
CA ALA A 12 -25.45 -7.47 -11.48
C ALA A 12 -24.41 -8.41 -10.82
N MET A 13 -24.82 -9.63 -10.43
CA MET A 13 -23.90 -10.63 -9.88
C MET A 13 -23.13 -11.40 -10.97
N ALA A 14 -23.68 -11.59 -12.16
CA ALA A 14 -22.94 -12.15 -13.30
C ALA A 14 -21.95 -11.14 -13.86
N ALA A 15 -22.28 -9.84 -13.87
CA ALA A 15 -21.34 -8.77 -14.17
C ALA A 15 -20.25 -8.63 -13.08
N ALA A 16 -20.56 -8.93 -11.81
CA ALA A 16 -19.59 -8.97 -10.73
C ALA A 16 -18.76 -10.27 -10.66
N ALA A 17 -19.24 -11.36 -11.26
CA ALA A 17 -18.52 -12.64 -11.36
C ALA A 17 -17.56 -12.71 -12.55
N THR A 18 -17.65 -11.77 -13.50
CA THR A 18 -16.69 -11.59 -14.60
C THR A 18 -15.64 -10.51 -14.33
N VAL A 19 -15.71 -9.81 -13.19
CA VAL A 19 -14.62 -8.96 -12.74
C VAL A 19 -13.67 -9.82 -11.91
N PRO A 20 -12.40 -9.99 -12.30
CA PRO A 20 -11.44 -10.68 -11.45
C PRO A 20 -11.39 -9.97 -10.08
N TRP A 21 -11.34 -10.77 -9.02
CA TRP A 21 -11.13 -10.29 -7.66
C TRP A 21 -9.89 -9.39 -7.63
N GLN A 22 -10.11 -8.09 -7.42
CA GLN A 22 -9.06 -7.10 -7.35
C GLN A 22 -9.26 -6.28 -6.07
N ILE A 23 -8.45 -6.60 -5.06
CA ILE A 23 -7.95 -5.54 -4.16
C ILE A 23 -7.09 -4.67 -5.06
N MET A 24 -7.58 -3.48 -5.41
CA MET A 24 -6.93 -2.58 -6.34
C MET A 24 -6.83 -1.17 -5.77
N ASN A 25 -5.73 -0.91 -5.06
CA ASN A 25 -4.84 0.15 -5.47
C ASN A 25 -3.65 -0.53 -6.17
N LYS A 26 -3.83 -0.85 -7.44
CA LYS A 26 -2.73 -1.18 -8.34
C LYS A 26 -2.99 -0.39 -9.61
N GLY A 27 -2.28 0.71 -9.78
CA GLY A 27 -2.00 1.18 -11.12
C GLY A 27 -1.08 0.15 -11.77
N GLU A 28 -1.50 -0.43 -12.88
CA GLU A 28 -0.57 -1.10 -13.77
C GLU A 28 0.26 0.00 -14.44
N GLY A 29 1.51 0.09 -14.00
CA GLY A 29 2.51 1.05 -14.43
C GLY A 29 3.83 0.55 -13.92
N ASP A 30 4.36 -0.49 -14.59
CA ASP A 30 5.62 -1.13 -14.25
C ASP A 30 6.79 -0.19 -14.56
N ALA A 31 7.06 0.79 -13.69
CA ALA A 31 8.36 1.42 -13.62
C ALA A 31 9.15 0.68 -12.55
N THR A 32 9.72 -0.48 -12.87
CA THR A 32 10.52 -1.30 -11.95
C THR A 32 11.57 -0.46 -11.20
N PRO A 33 11.46 -0.22 -9.88
CA PRO A 33 12.64 0.03 -9.08
C PRO A 33 13.41 -1.29 -9.01
N GLN A 34 14.72 -1.28 -9.28
CA GLN A 34 15.53 -2.51 -9.40
C GLN A 34 15.47 -3.49 -8.20
N ASP A 35 14.86 -3.12 -7.05
CA ASP A 35 14.80 -3.95 -5.83
C ASP A 35 13.40 -4.13 -5.19
N GLY A 36 12.30 -3.66 -5.81
CA GLY A 36 10.95 -3.89 -5.28
C GLY A 36 10.60 -3.22 -3.94
N SER A 37 11.16 -2.04 -3.64
CA SER A 37 10.82 -1.23 -2.46
C SER A 37 10.43 0.20 -2.86
N TRP A 38 9.46 0.80 -2.16
CA TRP A 38 9.08 2.22 -2.33
C TRP A 38 9.96 3.18 -1.53
N TYR A 39 10.90 2.65 -0.73
CA TYR A 39 11.90 3.46 -0.05
C TYR A 39 13.27 2.78 -0.03
N ARG A 40 14.32 3.60 0.14
CA ARG A 40 15.69 3.18 0.42
C ARG A 40 16.32 4.05 1.50
N ILE A 41 17.28 3.49 2.22
CA ILE A 41 18.04 4.21 3.25
C ILE A 41 19.52 3.95 2.97
N ASN A 42 20.23 4.98 2.55
CA ASN A 42 21.63 4.92 2.12
C ASN A 42 22.43 6.03 2.80
N ASN A 43 23.75 5.90 2.85
CA ASN A 43 24.60 7.07 3.10
C ASN A 43 24.75 7.84 1.79
N MET A 44 24.68 9.18 1.84
CA MET A 44 24.91 10.02 0.66
C MET A 44 26.30 9.81 0.05
N ASP A 45 27.27 9.47 0.88
CA ASP A 45 28.60 9.02 0.48
C ASP A 45 28.85 7.65 1.11
N ALA A 46 29.03 6.64 0.27
CA ALA A 46 29.26 5.27 0.73
C ALA A 46 30.64 5.10 1.39
N ASP A 47 31.59 5.96 1.03
CA ASP A 47 32.97 5.91 1.51
C ASP A 47 33.19 6.79 2.75
N ASP A 48 32.24 7.67 3.09
CA ASP A 48 32.26 8.51 4.30
C ASP A 48 31.12 8.14 5.29
N PRO A 49 31.42 7.40 6.37
CA PRO A 49 30.44 7.06 7.41
C PRO A 49 29.83 8.27 8.14
N SER A 50 30.46 9.45 8.05
CA SER A 50 29.97 10.69 8.65
C SER A 50 29.04 11.48 7.73
N ALA A 51 28.93 11.09 6.45
CA ALA A 51 28.06 11.72 5.50
C ALA A 51 26.57 11.63 5.93
N PRO A 52 25.73 12.59 5.51
CA PRO A 52 24.31 12.55 5.80
C PRO A 52 23.67 11.23 5.34
N LEU A 53 22.65 10.80 6.09
CA LEU A 53 21.80 9.69 5.67
C LEU A 53 20.80 10.19 4.63
N GLU A 54 20.68 9.51 3.50
CA GLU A 54 19.65 9.76 2.51
C GLU A 54 18.56 8.69 2.58
N ILE A 55 17.33 9.15 2.72
CA ILE A 55 16.12 8.33 2.70
C ILE A 55 15.38 8.67 1.41
N GLU A 56 15.38 7.76 0.44
CA GLU A 56 14.57 7.89 -0.76
C GLU A 56 13.16 7.38 -0.47
N ILE A 57 12.13 8.19 -0.72
CA ILE A 57 10.72 7.79 -0.69
C ILE A 57 10.17 7.98 -2.11
N TYR A 58 10.35 6.97 -2.93
CA TYR A 58 10.10 7.01 -4.36
C TYR A 58 9.01 5.97 -4.68
N GLY A 59 7.89 6.43 -5.24
CA GLY A 59 6.73 5.59 -5.58
C GLY A 59 5.57 5.70 -4.59
N GLU A 60 4.77 4.63 -4.48
CA GLU A 60 3.56 4.61 -3.65
C GLU A 60 3.82 4.04 -2.25
N ILE A 61 3.63 4.89 -1.23
CA ILE A 61 3.82 4.58 0.20
C ILE A 61 2.89 3.43 0.63
N GLY A 62 3.45 2.42 1.27
CA GLY A 62 2.72 1.22 1.71
C GLY A 62 2.54 0.15 0.63
N SER A 63 3.07 0.36 -0.59
CA SER A 63 3.07 -0.66 -1.64
C SER A 63 4.15 -1.73 -1.45
N TRP A 64 4.22 -2.71 -2.36
CA TRP A 64 5.28 -3.72 -2.42
C TRP A 64 5.47 -4.59 -1.17
N GLY A 65 4.45 -4.69 -0.31
CA GLY A 65 4.53 -5.44 0.95
C GLY A 65 5.47 -4.83 1.99
N LYS A 66 5.94 -3.59 1.75
CA LYS A 66 6.79 -2.84 2.66
C LYS A 66 5.93 -1.91 3.51
N THR A 67 5.95 -2.09 4.82
CA THR A 67 5.12 -1.31 5.78
C THR A 67 5.91 -0.16 6.39
N ALA A 68 5.22 0.88 6.89
CA ALA A 68 5.87 1.91 7.71
C ALA A 68 6.61 1.33 8.92
N ALA A 69 6.14 0.23 9.52
CA ALA A 69 6.84 -0.41 10.63
C ALA A 69 8.24 -0.93 10.23
N GLN A 70 8.38 -1.49 9.02
CA GLN A 70 9.67 -1.91 8.48
C GLN A 70 10.55 -0.71 8.17
N PHE A 71 10.00 0.33 7.53
CA PHE A 71 10.70 1.60 7.31
C PHE A 71 11.28 2.16 8.62
N LEU A 72 10.46 2.23 9.68
CA LEU A 72 10.88 2.76 10.97
C LEU A 72 11.96 1.91 11.65
N ALA A 73 11.89 0.58 11.49
CA ALA A 73 12.90 -0.33 12.03
C ALA A 73 14.24 -0.15 11.30
N GLU A 74 14.22 -0.07 9.97
CA GLU A 74 15.42 0.14 9.14
C GLU A 74 16.02 1.54 9.37
N LEU A 75 15.18 2.58 9.48
CA LEU A 75 15.62 3.93 9.85
C LEU A 75 16.29 3.95 11.22
N LYS A 76 15.70 3.30 12.22
CA LYS A 76 16.29 3.20 13.56
C LYS A 76 17.62 2.44 13.55
N ALA A 77 17.78 1.45 12.66
CA ALA A 77 19.02 0.70 12.52
C ALA A 77 20.13 1.53 11.83
N ALA A 78 19.76 2.38 10.88
CA ALA A 78 20.70 3.21 10.12
C ALA A 78 21.06 4.55 10.82
N ASP A 79 20.15 5.13 11.60
CA ASP A 79 20.36 6.41 12.27
C ASP A 79 21.25 6.26 13.52
N ASP A 80 22.36 7.01 13.55
CA ASP A 80 23.30 7.05 14.66
C ASP A 80 22.97 8.14 15.70
N GLY A 81 21.88 8.88 15.46
CA GLY A 81 21.42 9.98 16.30
C GLY A 81 22.21 11.28 16.15
N LYS A 82 23.18 11.35 15.21
CA LYS A 82 24.08 12.50 15.06
C LYS A 82 24.02 13.11 13.67
N ARG A 83 24.03 12.28 12.63
CA ARG A 83 24.14 12.73 11.24
C ARG A 83 22.88 13.46 10.78
N GLN A 84 23.06 14.36 9.81
CA GLN A 84 21.96 14.98 9.09
C GLN A 84 21.24 13.91 8.26
N ILE A 85 19.94 14.11 8.04
CA ILE A 85 19.08 13.19 7.30
C ILE A 85 18.39 13.97 6.19
N VAL A 86 18.60 13.55 4.95
CA VAL A 86 17.90 14.07 3.78
C VAL A 86 16.83 13.05 3.38
N VAL A 87 15.57 13.47 3.39
CA VAL A 87 14.44 12.66 2.88
C VAL A 87 14.13 13.12 1.47
N ALA A 88 14.65 12.38 0.48
CA ALA A 88 14.42 12.62 -0.93
C ALA A 88 13.06 12.05 -1.34
N ILE A 89 12.15 12.89 -1.81
CA ILE A 89 10.74 12.53 -2.05
C ILE A 89 10.41 12.67 -3.53
N ASN A 90 9.98 11.57 -4.13
CA ASN A 90 9.32 11.51 -5.42
C ASN A 90 8.19 10.49 -5.38
N SER A 91 7.13 10.84 -4.65
CA SER A 91 6.03 9.97 -4.29
C SER A 91 4.69 10.49 -4.79
N VAL A 92 3.91 9.55 -5.31
CA VAL A 92 2.50 9.75 -5.70
C VAL A 92 1.55 9.59 -4.51
N GLY A 93 2.05 9.50 -3.28
CA GLY A 93 1.25 9.27 -2.09
C GLY A 93 1.13 7.79 -1.75
N GLY A 94 0.00 7.37 -1.18
CA GLY A 94 -0.22 6.00 -0.73
C GLY A 94 -1.00 5.96 0.59
N GLU A 95 -0.75 4.93 1.41
CA GLU A 95 -1.50 4.69 2.64
C GLU A 95 -1.33 5.83 3.66
N VAL A 96 -2.44 6.43 4.09
CA VAL A 96 -2.43 7.62 4.97
C VAL A 96 -1.88 7.30 6.36
N GLY A 97 -2.17 6.10 6.89
CA GLY A 97 -1.66 5.65 8.18
C GLY A 97 -0.14 5.53 8.19
N ASP A 98 0.44 4.99 7.11
CA ASP A 98 1.89 4.89 6.93
C ASP A 98 2.51 6.29 6.77
N GLY A 99 1.86 7.18 6.02
CA GLY A 99 2.24 8.58 5.91
C GLY A 99 2.32 9.29 7.28
N PHE A 100 1.32 9.12 8.15
CA PHE A 100 1.35 9.67 9.50
C PHE A 100 2.46 9.06 10.38
N ALA A 101 2.68 7.75 10.28
CA ALA A 101 3.73 7.08 11.05
C ALA A 101 5.12 7.63 10.69
N ILE A 102 5.39 7.80 9.40
CA ILE A 102 6.64 8.35 8.87
C ILE A 102 6.76 9.83 9.25
N HIS A 103 5.72 10.64 9.00
CA HIS A 103 5.67 12.06 9.38
C HIS A 103 6.05 12.26 10.86
N ASN A 104 5.40 11.52 11.76
CA ASN A 104 5.68 11.60 13.19
C ASN A 104 7.08 11.12 13.56
N ALA A 105 7.67 10.21 12.80
CA ALA A 105 9.04 9.78 13.00
C ALA A 105 10.05 10.85 12.60
N LEU A 106 9.84 11.49 11.45
CA LEU A 106 10.67 12.60 11.00
C LEU A 106 10.63 13.76 12.00
N GLN A 107 9.45 14.10 12.53
CA GLN A 107 9.33 15.14 13.55
C GLN A 107 10.17 14.85 14.81
N ARG A 108 10.19 13.59 15.27
CA ARG A 108 10.97 13.20 16.46
C ARG A 108 12.48 13.34 16.25
N LEU A 109 12.95 13.27 15.02
CA LEU A 109 14.36 13.43 14.68
C LEU A 109 14.79 14.91 14.64
N GLY A 110 13.82 15.83 14.62
CA GLY A 110 14.01 17.26 14.82
C GLY A 110 14.82 17.94 13.71
N GLU A 111 15.68 18.88 14.10
CA GLU A 111 16.42 19.78 13.21
C GLU A 111 17.36 19.08 12.22
N ARG A 112 17.66 17.80 12.44
CA ARG A 112 18.50 16.99 11.55
C ARG A 112 17.82 16.62 10.23
N VAL A 113 16.50 16.75 10.14
CA VAL A 113 15.74 16.24 8.97
C VAL A 113 15.42 17.37 8.00
N THR A 114 15.91 17.20 6.78
CA THR A 114 15.50 18.00 5.61
C THR A 114 14.75 17.12 4.63
N ALA A 115 13.50 17.43 4.33
CA ALA A 115 12.79 16.85 3.20
C ALA A 115 13.18 17.61 1.93
N ARG A 116 13.58 16.89 0.88
CA ARG A 116 13.85 17.42 -0.46
C ARG A 116 12.87 16.79 -1.44
N ILE A 117 11.98 17.60 -2.00
CA ILE A 117 11.01 17.14 -3.01
C ILE A 117 11.69 17.25 -4.37
N ASP A 118 12.03 16.10 -4.95
CA ASP A 118 12.80 16.00 -6.21
C ASP A 118 11.90 16.00 -7.45
N GLY A 119 10.63 15.59 -7.31
CA GLY A 119 9.67 15.59 -8.41
C GLY A 119 8.23 15.73 -7.92
N PHE A 120 7.75 14.74 -7.17
CA PHE A 120 6.38 14.73 -6.66
C PHE A 120 6.32 14.51 -5.15
N ALA A 121 5.53 15.33 -4.45
CA ALA A 121 5.10 15.06 -3.09
C ALA A 121 3.57 15.13 -3.02
N LEU A 122 2.91 14.08 -3.47
CA LEU A 122 1.45 14.06 -3.63
C LEU A 122 0.80 13.33 -2.46
N SER A 123 -0.34 13.83 -2.00
CA SER A 123 -1.15 13.16 -0.97
C SER A 123 -0.29 12.79 0.26
N SER A 124 -0.22 11.53 0.65
CA SER A 124 0.61 11.05 1.77
C SER A 124 2.10 11.40 1.64
N GLY A 125 2.63 11.59 0.42
CA GLY A 125 3.99 12.09 0.20
C GLY A 125 4.17 13.54 0.66
N GLY A 126 3.16 14.38 0.46
CA GLY A 126 3.09 15.74 1.02
C GLY A 126 3.03 15.70 2.55
N VAL A 127 2.19 14.83 3.12
CA VAL A 127 2.12 14.61 4.58
C VAL A 127 3.49 14.26 5.15
N VAL A 128 4.21 13.32 4.52
CA VAL A 128 5.56 12.94 4.95
C VAL A 128 6.53 14.12 4.88
N ALA A 129 6.54 14.88 3.78
CA ALA A 129 7.40 16.04 3.62
C ALA A 129 7.22 17.05 4.77
N MET A 130 5.97 17.31 5.19
CA MET A 130 5.68 18.25 6.27
C MET A 130 6.19 17.80 7.65
N GLY A 131 6.61 16.55 7.80
CA GLY A 131 7.18 16.01 9.05
C GLY A 131 8.66 16.35 9.26
N ALA A 132 9.36 16.83 8.22
CA ALA A 132 10.74 17.27 8.34
C ALA A 132 10.86 18.63 9.02
N HIS A 133 12.03 18.95 9.58
CA HIS A 133 12.29 20.29 10.11
C HIS A 133 12.34 21.33 8.99
N LYS A 134 13.13 21.05 7.94
CA LYS A 134 13.24 21.87 6.74
C LYS A 134 12.64 21.16 5.53
N VAL A 135 11.93 21.89 4.67
CA VAL A 135 11.39 21.40 3.40
C VAL A 135 11.98 22.20 2.25
N GLN A 136 12.64 21.51 1.34
CA GLN A 136 13.19 22.02 0.11
C GLN A 136 12.43 21.40 -1.07
N MET A 137 12.20 22.17 -2.13
CA MET A 137 11.46 21.69 -3.29
C MET A 137 12.13 22.17 -4.57
N HIS A 138 12.38 21.26 -5.51
CA HIS A 138 12.88 21.65 -6.83
C HIS A 138 11.86 22.49 -7.60
N ASP A 139 12.34 23.44 -8.39
CA ASP A 139 11.49 24.37 -9.17
C ASP A 139 10.54 23.68 -10.16
N ASN A 140 10.89 22.48 -10.63
CA ASN A 140 10.09 21.64 -11.51
C ASN A 140 9.21 20.60 -10.76
N ALA A 141 9.23 20.60 -9.42
CA ALA A 141 8.46 19.66 -8.63
C ALA A 141 7.02 20.14 -8.33
N MET A 142 6.16 19.23 -7.87
CA MET A 142 4.79 19.52 -7.46
C MET A 142 4.45 18.96 -6.08
N LEU A 143 3.77 19.77 -5.26
CA LEU A 143 3.15 19.40 -4.00
C LEU A 143 1.64 19.30 -4.23
N MET A 144 0.99 18.24 -3.76
CA MET A 144 -0.47 18.12 -3.87
C MET A 144 -1.08 17.62 -2.57
N MET A 145 -2.23 18.20 -2.23
CA MET A 145 -3.04 17.79 -1.09
C MET A 145 -4.49 17.56 -1.52
N HIS A 146 -5.08 16.46 -1.05
CA HIS A 146 -6.45 16.09 -1.36
C HIS A 146 -7.08 15.28 -0.23
N ASN A 147 -8.41 15.15 -0.26
CA ASN A 147 -9.14 14.40 0.74
C ASN A 147 -8.67 12.94 0.84
N PRO A 148 -8.75 12.31 2.02
CA PRO A 148 -8.59 10.87 2.11
C PRO A 148 -9.63 10.21 1.20
N TRP A 149 -9.21 9.14 0.53
CA TRP A 149 -10.04 8.40 -0.40
C TRP A 149 -10.01 6.92 -0.03
N ALA A 150 -11.16 6.25 -0.12
CA ALA A 150 -11.30 4.85 0.18
C ALA A 150 -12.29 4.19 -0.78
N TRP A 151 -12.08 2.89 -1.02
CA TRP A 151 -13.05 2.01 -1.65
C TRP A 151 -13.61 1.06 -0.60
N ALA A 152 -14.93 0.88 -0.58
CA ALA A 152 -15.59 -0.02 0.37
C ALA A 152 -16.88 -0.60 -0.21
N ALA A 153 -17.26 -1.78 0.29
CA ALA A 153 -18.55 -2.41 0.07
C ALA A 153 -19.14 -2.79 1.43
N GLY A 154 -20.42 -2.52 1.63
CA GLY A 154 -21.06 -2.70 2.93
C GLY A 154 -22.44 -2.09 2.98
N ASP A 155 -23.03 -2.10 4.18
CA ASP A 155 -24.33 -1.47 4.44
C ASP A 155 -24.21 0.03 4.78
N SER A 156 -25.36 0.66 5.01
CA SER A 156 -25.42 2.10 5.29
C SER A 156 -24.76 2.52 6.60
N GLU A 157 -24.69 1.65 7.61
CA GLU A 157 -24.01 1.96 8.88
C GLU A 157 -22.49 1.85 8.71
N GLU A 158 -22.03 0.85 7.96
CA GLU A 158 -20.61 0.70 7.62
C GLU A 158 -20.11 1.89 6.82
N PHE A 159 -20.87 2.37 5.83
CA PHE A 159 -20.48 3.56 5.07
C PHE A 159 -20.48 4.85 5.90
N ARG A 160 -21.40 5.01 6.86
CA ARG A 160 -21.36 6.16 7.78
C ARG A 160 -20.13 6.11 8.69
N LYS A 161 -19.80 4.92 9.22
CA LYS A 161 -18.58 4.73 10.03
C LYS A 161 -17.32 5.01 9.23
N LEU A 162 -17.26 4.55 7.97
CA LEU A 162 -16.14 4.83 7.08
C LEU A 162 -16.00 6.34 6.81
N ALA A 163 -17.11 7.04 6.53
CA ALA A 163 -17.09 8.49 6.36
C ALA A 163 -16.58 9.22 7.63
N ASP A 164 -17.05 8.81 8.81
CA ASP A 164 -16.59 9.38 10.09
C ASP A 164 -15.08 9.12 10.31
N ILE A 165 -14.54 7.97 9.86
CA ILE A 165 -13.10 7.68 9.89
C ILE A 165 -12.33 8.56 8.89
N MET A 166 -12.84 8.72 7.67
CA MET A 166 -12.21 9.58 6.66
C MET A 166 -12.15 11.04 7.12
N ASP A 167 -13.19 11.55 7.78
CA ASP A 167 -13.16 12.88 8.40
C ASP A 167 -12.08 13.03 9.47
N GLN A 168 -11.79 11.96 10.22
CA GLN A 168 -10.70 11.94 11.21
C GLN A 168 -9.32 11.90 10.55
N MET A 169 -9.17 11.14 9.46
CA MET A 169 -7.93 11.13 8.68
C MET A 169 -7.68 12.50 8.06
N LEU A 170 -8.72 13.18 7.58
CA LEU A 170 -8.63 14.56 7.10
C LEU A 170 -8.14 15.53 8.18
N ASP A 171 -8.68 15.42 9.41
CA ASP A 171 -8.20 16.25 10.53
C ASP A 171 -6.71 15.95 10.84
N GLY A 172 -6.27 14.69 10.70
CA GLY A 172 -4.86 14.30 10.79
C GLY A 172 -3.99 14.90 9.67
N ILE A 173 -4.47 14.87 8.42
CA ILE A 173 -3.78 15.51 7.28
C ILE A 173 -3.61 17.01 7.53
N ILE A 174 -4.69 17.70 7.95
CA ILE A 174 -4.64 19.13 8.31
C ILE A 174 -3.58 19.37 9.39
N ALA A 175 -3.58 18.55 10.45
CA ALA A 175 -2.61 18.68 11.54
C ALA A 175 -1.16 18.52 11.05
N SER A 176 -0.90 17.60 10.12
CA SER A 176 0.43 17.41 9.53
C SER A 176 0.90 18.63 8.75
N PHE A 177 0.04 19.24 7.93
CA PHE A 177 0.40 20.45 7.17
C PHE A 177 0.57 21.68 8.07
N LYS A 178 -0.22 21.81 9.14
CA LYS A 178 -0.09 22.88 10.14
C LYS A 178 1.20 22.85 10.94
N HIS A 179 1.97 21.77 10.85
CA HIS A 179 3.26 21.70 11.53
C HIS A 179 4.30 22.69 10.95
N ARG A 180 4.06 23.20 9.73
CA ARG A 180 4.98 24.17 9.12
C ARG A 180 4.93 25.51 9.86
N PRO A 181 6.05 26.01 10.39
CA PRO A 181 6.07 27.23 11.21
C PRO A 181 5.77 28.50 10.42
N ASN A 182 5.98 28.48 9.11
CA ASN A 182 5.81 29.62 8.21
C ASN A 182 4.47 29.60 7.47
N LEU A 183 3.57 28.67 7.80
CA LEU A 183 2.30 28.47 7.10
C LEU A 183 1.44 29.74 7.17
N THR A 184 1.01 30.24 6.02
CA THR A 184 0.19 31.48 5.94
C THR A 184 -1.30 31.20 5.78
N VAL A 185 -1.68 29.95 5.52
CA VAL A 185 -3.07 29.52 5.37
C VAL A 185 -3.63 29.03 6.72
N ASP A 186 -4.87 29.41 7.02
CA ASP A 186 -5.57 28.93 8.22
C ASP A 186 -6.21 27.55 8.01
N ASP A 187 -6.75 26.95 9.08
CA ASP A 187 -7.37 25.63 9.04
C ASP A 187 -8.52 25.52 8.05
N ALA A 188 -9.32 26.59 7.90
CA ALA A 188 -10.47 26.59 7.03
C ALA A 188 -10.04 26.61 5.55
N GLU A 189 -9.06 27.45 5.25
CA GLU A 189 -8.45 27.54 3.93
C GLU A 189 -7.70 26.26 3.56
N LEU A 190 -6.90 25.70 4.47
CA LEU A 190 -6.23 24.43 4.26
C LEU A 190 -7.24 23.30 4.00
N ARG A 191 -8.34 23.25 4.75
CA ARG A 191 -9.43 22.30 4.49
C ARG A 191 -10.09 22.54 3.12
N ARG A 192 -10.26 23.80 2.69
CA ARG A 192 -10.78 24.13 1.35
C ARG A 192 -9.83 23.63 0.26
N MET A 193 -8.53 23.85 0.41
CA MET A 193 -7.50 23.39 -0.52
C MET A 193 -7.47 21.86 -0.63
N ILE A 194 -7.51 21.16 0.50
CA ILE A 194 -7.57 19.68 0.54
C ILE A 194 -8.86 19.17 -0.12
N ASN A 195 -10.01 19.82 0.13
CA ASN A 195 -11.25 19.45 -0.54
C ASN A 195 -11.21 19.65 -2.06
N ALA A 196 -10.46 20.66 -2.51
CA ALA A 196 -10.34 21.03 -3.91
C ALA A 196 -9.29 20.20 -4.68
N GLU A 197 -8.58 19.26 -4.02
CA GLU A 197 -7.44 18.56 -4.64
C GLU A 197 -6.43 19.57 -5.22
N THR A 198 -5.78 20.32 -4.33
CA THR A 198 -4.94 21.46 -4.73
C THR A 198 -3.53 21.01 -5.06
N TRP A 199 -3.05 21.41 -6.24
CA TRP A 199 -1.69 21.23 -6.72
C TRP A 199 -0.96 22.56 -6.65
N LEU A 200 0.26 22.55 -6.11
CA LEU A 200 1.10 23.72 -5.91
C LEU A 200 2.46 23.49 -6.56
N THR A 201 2.89 24.48 -7.34
CA THR A 201 4.28 24.61 -7.78
C THR A 201 5.19 24.92 -6.59
N ALA A 202 6.51 24.78 -6.77
CA ALA A 202 7.47 25.09 -5.72
C ALA A 202 7.40 26.55 -5.24
N ALA A 203 7.13 27.49 -6.15
CA ALA A 203 6.95 28.90 -5.82
C ALA A 203 5.70 29.14 -4.98
N GLU A 204 4.54 28.63 -5.40
CA GLU A 204 3.28 28.77 -4.66
C GLU A 204 3.35 28.08 -3.29
N ALA A 205 3.95 26.89 -3.22
CA ALA A 205 4.14 26.16 -1.97
C ALA A 205 5.05 26.93 -0.99
N LYS A 206 6.07 27.64 -1.49
CA LYS A 206 6.92 28.52 -0.69
C LYS A 206 6.18 29.76 -0.22
N ASP A 207 5.43 30.42 -1.10
CA ASP A 207 4.66 31.62 -0.76
C ASP A 207 3.60 31.35 0.31
N MET A 208 3.02 30.13 0.30
CA MET A 208 2.06 29.67 1.31
C MET A 208 2.73 29.13 2.59
N GLY A 209 4.05 29.00 2.62
CA GLY A 209 4.81 28.55 3.79
C GLY A 209 4.85 27.03 4.00
N PHE A 210 4.46 26.23 3.00
CA PHE A 210 4.63 24.78 3.03
C PHE A 210 6.09 24.36 2.82
N VAL A 211 6.82 25.14 2.02
CA VAL A 211 8.21 24.90 1.62
C VAL A 211 9.07 26.07 2.10
N ASP A 212 10.26 25.78 2.63
CA ASP A 212 11.19 26.80 3.12
C ASP A 212 12.10 27.33 1.98
N GLU A 213 12.48 26.46 1.05
CA GLU A 213 13.45 26.77 0.01
C GLU A 213 13.09 26.14 -1.34
N VAL A 214 13.21 26.92 -2.41
CA VAL A 214 13.10 26.44 -3.79
C VAL A 214 14.49 26.22 -4.32
N LEU A 215 14.76 25.00 -4.80
CA LEU A 215 16.04 24.61 -5.38
C LEU A 215 15.99 24.78 -6.91
N SER A 216 17.02 25.41 -7.48
CA SER A 216 17.19 25.50 -8.93
C SER A 216 17.94 24.29 -9.46
N GLY A 217 17.49 23.75 -10.59
CA GLY A 217 18.16 22.65 -11.29
C GLY A 217 17.29 21.41 -11.43
N ALA A 218 17.71 20.48 -12.29
CA ALA A 218 16.94 19.29 -12.63
C ALA A 218 16.83 18.33 -11.44
N GLY A 219 15.72 18.42 -10.71
CA GLY A 219 15.27 17.35 -9.83
C GLY A 219 15.12 16.07 -10.65
N SER A 220 15.62 14.95 -10.13
CA SER A 220 15.48 13.66 -10.80
C SER A 220 14.02 13.25 -10.82
N LEU A 221 13.37 13.33 -11.98
CA LEU A 221 12.02 12.83 -12.21
C LEU A 221 11.93 11.29 -12.22
N ARG A 222 12.89 10.56 -11.63
CA ARG A 222 12.81 9.11 -11.47
C ARG A 222 11.71 8.78 -10.47
N ASN A 223 10.45 8.80 -10.91
CA ASN A 223 9.35 8.23 -10.15
C ASN A 223 9.35 6.73 -10.41
N SER A 224 9.36 5.92 -9.35
CA SER A 224 9.25 4.47 -9.47
C SER A 224 7.80 4.01 -9.69
N ALA A 225 6.83 4.92 -9.59
CA ALA A 225 5.50 4.72 -10.13
C ALA A 225 5.41 5.45 -11.48
N GLY A 226 5.02 4.76 -12.55
CA GLY A 226 4.82 5.40 -13.86
C GLY A 226 3.86 6.60 -13.74
N LEU A 227 4.10 7.67 -14.51
CA LEU A 227 3.32 8.92 -14.39
C LEU A 227 1.84 8.73 -14.71
N ARG A 228 1.49 7.68 -15.47
CA ARG A 228 0.10 7.26 -15.71
C ARG A 228 -0.72 7.03 -14.44
N VAL A 229 -0.08 6.69 -13.33
CA VAL A 229 -0.77 6.51 -12.04
C VAL A 229 -1.44 7.79 -11.55
N LEU A 230 -1.03 8.95 -12.07
CA LEU A 230 -1.60 10.25 -11.74
C LEU A 230 -3.00 10.46 -12.32
N ASN A 231 -3.44 9.65 -13.29
CA ASN A 231 -4.78 9.73 -13.89
C ASN A 231 -5.93 9.46 -12.89
N ARG A 232 -5.62 8.96 -11.69
CA ARG A 232 -6.60 8.81 -10.60
C ARG A 232 -7.02 10.14 -9.96
N TYR A 233 -6.24 11.20 -10.17
CA TYR A 233 -6.49 12.54 -9.62
C TYR A 233 -7.37 13.36 -10.55
N ARG A 234 -8.37 14.05 -9.98
CA ARG A 234 -9.44 14.71 -10.73
C ARG A 234 -9.03 16.07 -11.29
N ASN A 235 -8.21 16.81 -10.55
CA ASN A 235 -7.84 18.19 -10.79
C ASN A 235 -6.36 18.34 -11.15
N MET A 236 -5.75 17.30 -11.73
CA MET A 236 -4.36 17.33 -12.20
C MET A 236 -4.15 18.48 -13.22
N PRO A 237 -3.18 19.38 -12.99
CA PRO A 237 -2.87 20.50 -13.89
C PRO A 237 -2.42 20.04 -15.28
N ASP A 238 -2.72 20.85 -16.30
CA ASP A 238 -2.37 20.55 -17.69
C ASP A 238 -0.85 20.39 -17.90
N SER A 239 -0.03 21.11 -17.14
CA SER A 239 1.43 20.98 -17.17
C SER A 239 1.91 19.59 -16.72
N VAL A 240 1.22 18.96 -15.77
CA VAL A 240 1.50 17.59 -15.31
C VAL A 240 0.89 16.58 -16.28
N ARG A 241 -0.35 16.82 -16.74
CA ARG A 241 -1.01 15.99 -17.75
C ARG A 241 -0.17 15.85 -19.03
N ALA A 242 0.38 16.96 -19.52
CA ALA A 242 1.27 16.96 -20.67
C ALA A 242 2.57 16.15 -20.45
N GLN A 243 3.02 15.98 -19.20
CA GLN A 243 4.16 15.12 -18.89
C GLN A 243 3.77 13.64 -18.86
N VAL A 244 2.58 13.32 -18.34
CA VAL A 244 2.01 11.96 -18.40
C VAL A 244 1.82 11.51 -19.86
N GLU A 245 1.34 12.40 -20.72
CA GLU A 245 1.13 12.12 -22.15
C GLU A 245 2.43 11.97 -22.95
N LYS A 246 3.52 12.60 -22.49
CA LYS A 246 4.86 12.49 -23.09
C LYS A 246 5.65 11.28 -22.58
N GLU A 247 5.20 10.64 -21.50
CA GLU A 247 5.80 9.39 -21.03
C GLU A 247 5.65 8.36 -22.16
N PRO A 248 6.77 7.82 -22.69
CA PRO A 248 6.71 6.89 -23.81
C PRO A 248 5.77 5.74 -23.45
N GLU A 249 4.91 5.36 -24.40
CA GLU A 249 4.12 4.14 -24.23
C GLU A 249 5.08 3.02 -23.82
N GLN A 250 4.88 2.47 -22.61
CA GLN A 250 5.36 1.12 -22.37
C GLN A 250 4.87 0.29 -23.54
N PRO A 251 5.74 -0.51 -24.20
CA PRO A 251 5.32 -1.32 -25.33
C PRO A 251 4.06 -2.06 -24.90
N THR A 252 2.94 -1.71 -25.53
CA THR A 252 1.88 -2.70 -25.66
C THR A 252 2.57 -3.88 -26.31
N GLU A 253 2.52 -5.04 -25.66
CA GLU A 253 3.09 -6.26 -26.23
C GLU A 253 2.69 -6.29 -27.71
N PRO A 254 3.65 -6.26 -28.64
CA PRO A 254 3.30 -6.33 -30.04
C PRO A 254 2.55 -7.65 -30.24
N ASP A 255 1.40 -7.57 -30.90
CA ASP A 255 0.75 -8.69 -31.55
C ASP A 255 1.83 -9.28 -32.49
N VAL A 256 2.49 -10.38 -32.09
CA VAL A 256 3.56 -10.98 -32.90
C VAL A 256 2.94 -12.05 -33.79
N PRO A 257 2.73 -11.80 -35.09
CA PRO A 257 2.59 -12.86 -36.07
C PRO A 257 3.91 -13.62 -36.20
N ALA A 258 3.80 -14.93 -36.44
CA ALA A 258 4.90 -15.88 -36.57
C ALA A 258 6.02 -15.40 -37.52
N THR A 259 7.28 -15.47 -37.09
CA THR A 259 8.32 -16.42 -37.57
C THR A 259 9.75 -15.95 -37.26
N ASP A 260 10.60 -16.96 -37.04
CA ASP A 260 12.05 -17.07 -37.22
C ASP A 260 13.03 -16.41 -36.23
N ASP A 261 13.51 -17.28 -35.34
CA ASP A 261 14.82 -17.35 -34.63
C ASP A 261 16.04 -16.96 -35.51
N PRO A 262 17.23 -16.57 -34.95
CA PRO A 262 17.98 -17.46 -34.04
C PRO A 262 18.91 -16.86 -32.95
N ALA A 263 19.07 -17.69 -31.90
CA ALA A 263 20.29 -18.09 -31.19
C ALA A 263 21.08 -17.11 -30.29
N THR A 264 21.18 -17.48 -29.00
CA THR A 264 22.39 -18.01 -28.29
C THR A 264 21.95 -18.59 -26.92
N THR A 265 21.74 -19.91 -26.75
CA THR A 265 22.65 -20.99 -26.22
C THR A 265 23.33 -20.70 -24.88
N ASP A 266 23.42 -21.55 -23.83
CA ASP A 266 22.92 -22.88 -23.36
C ASP A 266 23.73 -23.20 -22.04
N PRO A 267 23.75 -24.36 -21.33
CA PRO A 267 22.77 -25.42 -21.02
C PRO A 267 22.71 -25.82 -19.51
N GLN A 268 21.64 -26.50 -19.07
CA GLN A 268 21.70 -27.91 -18.57
C GLN A 268 20.34 -28.50 -18.06
N ASN A 269 19.83 -29.46 -18.85
CA ASN A 269 19.08 -30.71 -18.55
C ASN A 269 17.68 -30.71 -17.89
N SER A 270 16.62 -30.90 -18.72
CA SER A 270 15.82 -32.15 -18.77
C SER A 270 14.94 -32.21 -20.04
N ASP A 271 14.89 -33.37 -20.68
CA ASP A 271 14.50 -33.62 -22.09
C ASP A 271 12.98 -33.67 -22.40
N ASP A 272 12.23 -32.59 -22.19
CA ASP A 272 10.88 -32.51 -22.78
C ASP A 272 10.41 -31.04 -22.85
N PRO A 273 10.33 -30.41 -24.03
CA PRO A 273 9.88 -29.01 -24.15
C PRO A 273 8.46 -28.81 -23.60
N GLU A 274 7.62 -29.84 -23.65
CA GLU A 274 6.28 -29.83 -23.06
C GLU A 274 6.32 -29.83 -21.52
N LYS A 275 7.22 -30.60 -20.91
CA LYS A 275 7.40 -30.57 -19.45
C LYS A 275 8.05 -29.27 -18.98
N ALA A 276 8.93 -28.66 -19.77
CA ALA A 276 9.49 -27.35 -19.48
C ALA A 276 8.41 -26.25 -19.48
N ALA A 277 7.49 -26.30 -20.46
CA ALA A 277 6.33 -25.41 -20.50
C ALA A 277 5.40 -25.64 -19.30
N LEU A 278 5.13 -26.90 -18.93
CA LEU A 278 4.32 -27.23 -17.75
C LEU A 278 4.99 -26.83 -16.42
N ALA A 279 6.32 -26.90 -16.34
CA ALA A 279 7.07 -26.43 -15.18
C ALA A 279 7.03 -24.90 -15.07
N ALA A 280 7.17 -24.18 -16.19
CA ALA A 280 7.00 -22.74 -16.24
C ALA A 280 5.57 -22.33 -15.83
N LEU A 281 4.56 -23.07 -16.30
CA LEU A 281 3.16 -22.89 -15.89
C LEU A 281 2.98 -23.09 -14.38
N ALA A 282 3.57 -24.15 -13.82
CA ALA A 282 3.53 -24.41 -12.39
C ALA A 282 4.14 -23.26 -11.57
N VAL A 283 5.29 -22.71 -11.99
CA VAL A 283 5.94 -21.56 -11.32
C VAL A 283 5.06 -20.30 -11.39
N ALA A 284 4.49 -20.01 -12.56
CA ALA A 284 3.61 -18.87 -12.75
C ALA A 284 2.37 -18.95 -11.86
N GLU A 285 1.72 -20.12 -11.83
CA GLU A 285 0.50 -20.33 -11.04
C GLU A 285 0.78 -20.38 -9.52
N CYS A 286 1.93 -20.91 -9.10
CA CYS A 286 2.36 -20.83 -7.70
C CYS A 286 2.61 -19.39 -7.25
N SER A 287 3.18 -18.56 -8.12
CA SER A 287 3.39 -17.14 -7.87
C SER A 287 2.07 -16.39 -7.72
N LYS A 288 1.11 -16.62 -8.63
CA LYS A 288 -0.26 -16.07 -8.54
C LYS A 288 -1.01 -16.50 -7.28
N ALA A 289 -0.80 -17.74 -6.83
CA ALA A 289 -1.42 -18.27 -5.63
C ALA A 289 -0.71 -17.85 -4.32
N GLY A 290 0.36 -17.05 -4.39
CA GLY A 290 1.12 -16.60 -3.21
C GLY A 290 1.86 -17.74 -2.50
N ILE A 291 2.27 -18.77 -3.23
CA ILE A 291 3.00 -19.97 -2.76
C ILE A 291 4.27 -20.22 -3.58
N ALA A 292 4.91 -19.16 -4.06
CA ALA A 292 6.11 -19.22 -4.92
C ALA A 292 7.23 -20.08 -4.31
N ASP A 293 7.44 -20.00 -2.99
CA ASP A 293 8.44 -20.79 -2.24
C ASP A 293 8.20 -22.31 -2.29
N HIS A 294 7.06 -22.76 -2.81
CA HIS A 294 6.68 -24.18 -2.90
C HIS A 294 6.62 -24.68 -4.35
N ALA A 295 6.96 -23.86 -5.34
CA ALA A 295 6.88 -24.21 -6.77
C ALA A 295 7.67 -25.49 -7.10
N ALA A 296 8.88 -25.65 -6.57
CA ALA A 296 9.70 -26.85 -6.79
C ALA A 296 9.05 -28.14 -6.25
N VAL A 297 8.32 -28.06 -5.12
CA VAL A 297 7.60 -29.19 -4.54
C VAL A 297 6.38 -29.54 -5.39
N ILE A 298 5.66 -28.52 -5.88
CA ILE A 298 4.43 -28.68 -6.66
C ILE A 298 4.74 -29.22 -8.07
N ILE A 299 5.83 -28.77 -8.69
CA ILE A 299 6.36 -29.33 -9.94
C ILE A 299 6.61 -30.82 -9.77
N LYS A 300 7.31 -31.22 -8.69
CA LYS A 300 7.58 -32.63 -8.39
C LYS A 300 6.30 -33.43 -8.10
N ALA A 301 5.32 -32.84 -7.41
CA ALA A 301 4.06 -33.50 -7.04
C ALA A 301 3.12 -33.71 -8.24
N SER A 302 3.07 -32.75 -9.17
CA SER A 302 2.28 -32.84 -10.40
C SER A 302 2.82 -33.90 -11.37
N GLY A 303 4.12 -34.21 -11.26
CA GLY A 303 4.82 -35.09 -12.19
C GLY A 303 4.87 -34.57 -13.63
N LEU A 304 4.48 -33.30 -13.85
CA LEU A 304 4.40 -32.65 -15.17
C LEU A 304 3.68 -33.51 -16.22
N LYS A 305 2.56 -34.14 -15.82
CA LYS A 305 1.80 -35.04 -16.68
C LYS A 305 0.97 -34.31 -17.72
N ASP A 306 0.26 -33.28 -17.27
CA ASP A 306 -0.58 -32.40 -18.06
C ASP A 306 -0.86 -31.13 -17.25
N GLU A 307 -1.44 -30.12 -17.91
CA GLU A 307 -1.83 -28.85 -17.29
C GLU A 307 -2.84 -29.04 -16.15
N ALA A 308 -3.76 -29.99 -16.29
CA ALA A 308 -4.77 -30.27 -15.28
C ALA A 308 -4.14 -30.78 -13.96
N ALA A 309 -3.11 -31.62 -14.05
CA ALA A 309 -2.37 -32.14 -12.91
C ALA A 309 -1.54 -31.06 -12.20
N VAL A 310 -0.95 -30.13 -12.97
CA VAL A 310 -0.26 -28.95 -12.43
C VAL A 310 -1.25 -28.05 -11.68
N MET A 311 -2.37 -27.71 -12.30
CA MET A 311 -3.41 -26.88 -11.69
C MET A 311 -4.04 -27.53 -10.46
N ALA A 312 -4.25 -28.85 -10.47
CA ALA A 312 -4.75 -29.59 -9.33
C ALA A 312 -3.77 -29.56 -8.14
N ALA A 313 -2.47 -29.71 -8.40
CA ALA A 313 -1.43 -29.64 -7.37
C ALA A 313 -1.31 -28.22 -6.76
N VAL A 314 -1.35 -27.18 -7.60
CA VAL A 314 -1.37 -25.78 -7.15
C VAL A 314 -2.62 -25.49 -6.30
N LYS A 315 -3.80 -25.94 -6.76
CA LYS A 315 -5.06 -25.77 -6.03
C LYS A 315 -5.02 -26.46 -4.66
N GLN A 316 -4.51 -27.69 -4.60
CA GLN A 316 -4.40 -28.42 -3.35
C GLN A 316 -3.48 -27.72 -2.34
N ALA A 317 -2.32 -27.23 -2.79
CA ALA A 317 -1.40 -26.48 -1.94
C ALA A 317 -2.02 -25.17 -1.43
N LYS A 318 -2.78 -24.46 -2.28
CA LYS A 318 -3.53 -23.25 -1.91
C LYS A 318 -4.59 -23.55 -0.85
N ASP A 319 -5.38 -24.61 -1.04
CA ASP A 319 -6.45 -24.99 -0.11
C ASP A 319 -5.88 -25.41 1.26
N VAL A 320 -4.74 -26.12 1.29
CA VAL A 320 -4.03 -26.47 2.53
C VAL A 320 -3.49 -25.23 3.24
N LYS A 321 -2.89 -24.27 2.52
CA LYS A 321 -2.42 -23.01 3.10
C LYS A 321 -3.57 -22.22 3.71
N ALA A 322 -4.69 -22.09 3.00
CA ALA A 322 -5.87 -21.40 3.48
C ALA A 322 -6.43 -22.07 4.75
N LEU A 323 -6.46 -23.40 4.80
CA LEU A 323 -6.92 -24.14 5.97
C LEU A 323 -6.03 -23.91 7.20
N CYS A 324 -4.71 -23.89 7.04
CA CYS A 324 -3.77 -23.58 8.12
C CYS A 324 -3.92 -22.15 8.65
N VAL A 325 -4.17 -21.18 7.76
CA VAL A 325 -4.43 -19.78 8.15
C VAL A 325 -5.76 -19.68 8.92
N LEU A 326 -6.83 -20.32 8.43
CA LEU A 326 -8.13 -20.35 9.11
C LEU A 326 -8.04 -20.99 10.51
N ALA A 327 -7.23 -22.03 10.66
CA ALA A 327 -6.98 -22.69 11.94
C ALA A 327 -6.04 -21.89 12.88
N LYS A 328 -5.60 -20.69 12.51
CA LYS A 328 -4.58 -19.89 13.23
C LYS A 328 -3.27 -20.66 13.47
N GLN A 329 -2.93 -21.58 12.56
CA GLN A 329 -1.73 -22.41 12.60
C GLN A 329 -0.95 -22.24 11.28
N ALA A 330 -0.76 -21.00 10.83
CA ALA A 330 -0.11 -20.69 9.56
C ALA A 330 1.32 -21.29 9.45
N ALA A 331 2.02 -21.47 10.58
CA ALA A 331 3.33 -22.10 10.65
C ALA A 331 3.36 -23.58 10.20
N MET A 332 2.21 -24.27 10.16
CA MET A 332 2.13 -25.66 9.69
C MET A 332 1.98 -25.78 8.16
N ALA A 333 1.67 -24.69 7.46
CA ALA A 333 1.42 -24.72 6.02
C ALA A 333 2.64 -25.20 5.21
N PRO A 334 3.88 -24.73 5.46
CA PRO A 334 5.04 -25.15 4.68
C PRO A 334 5.31 -26.66 4.77
N ASP A 335 5.20 -27.26 5.96
CA ASP A 335 5.45 -28.69 6.17
C ASP A 335 4.36 -29.57 5.53
N LEU A 336 3.09 -29.13 5.60
CA LEU A 336 1.97 -29.85 5.01
C LEU A 336 1.98 -29.78 3.48
N ILE A 337 2.37 -28.63 2.91
CA ILE A 337 2.54 -28.45 1.46
C ILE A 337 3.74 -29.26 0.96
N LYS A 338 4.86 -29.25 1.70
CA LYS A 338 6.05 -30.06 1.39
C LYS A 338 5.76 -31.57 1.41
N ALA A 339 4.88 -32.00 2.32
CA ALA A 339 4.40 -33.38 2.39
C ALA A 339 3.34 -33.74 1.34
N CYS A 340 2.96 -32.81 0.45
CA CYS A 340 1.89 -32.98 -0.54
C CYS A 340 0.57 -33.46 0.10
N ALA A 341 0.27 -33.01 1.32
CA ALA A 341 -0.91 -33.45 2.06
C ALA A 341 -2.19 -33.06 1.33
N THR A 342 -3.19 -33.96 1.33
CA THR A 342 -4.54 -33.61 0.89
C THR A 342 -5.21 -32.71 1.93
N VAL A 343 -6.27 -32.00 1.52
CA VAL A 343 -7.03 -31.11 2.41
C VAL A 343 -7.57 -31.88 3.64
N ASP A 344 -8.00 -33.13 3.47
CA ASP A 344 -8.51 -33.95 4.58
C ASP A 344 -7.42 -34.39 5.55
N VAL A 345 -6.23 -34.73 5.04
CA VAL A 345 -5.06 -35.05 5.88
C VAL A 345 -4.58 -33.81 6.64
N ALA A 346 -4.57 -32.64 5.97
CA ALA A 346 -4.26 -31.36 6.62
C ALA A 346 -5.28 -31.03 7.71
N ARG A 347 -6.58 -31.26 7.47
CA ARG A 347 -7.65 -31.06 8.46
C ARG A 347 -7.46 -31.95 9.69
N GLY A 348 -7.14 -33.23 9.50
CA GLY A 348 -6.86 -34.16 10.60
C GLY A 348 -5.68 -33.72 11.45
N LYS A 349 -4.54 -33.38 10.82
CA LYS A 349 -3.34 -32.91 11.54
C LYS A 349 -3.55 -31.58 12.27
N LEU A 350 -4.34 -30.68 11.71
CA LEU A 350 -4.73 -29.43 12.36
C LEU A 350 -5.67 -29.69 13.55
N PHE A 351 -6.62 -30.61 13.41
CA PHE A 351 -7.51 -31.03 14.50
C PHE A 351 -6.72 -31.62 15.66
N ASP A 352 -5.82 -32.58 15.41
CA ASP A 352 -4.98 -33.19 16.45
C ASP A 352 -4.12 -32.16 17.19
N LYS A 353 -3.57 -31.17 16.46
CA LYS A 353 -2.77 -30.08 17.03
C LYS A 353 -3.63 -29.12 17.87
N LEU A 354 -4.85 -28.79 17.41
CA LEU A 354 -5.78 -27.95 18.16
C LEU A 354 -6.26 -28.65 19.42
N VAL A 355 -6.53 -29.96 19.36
CA VAL A 355 -6.89 -30.79 20.50
C VAL A 355 -5.71 -30.93 21.48
N ALA A 356 -4.48 -31.15 21.00
CA ALA A 356 -3.29 -31.20 21.86
C ALA A 356 -2.99 -29.86 22.55
N ASN A 357 -3.24 -28.73 21.88
CA ASN A 357 -3.14 -27.40 22.48
C ASN A 357 -4.32 -27.05 23.40
N SER A 358 -5.42 -27.82 23.38
CA SER A 358 -6.63 -27.59 24.18
C SER A 358 -6.54 -28.11 25.61
N GLY A 359 -5.33 -28.40 26.12
CA GLY A 359 -5.08 -28.85 27.50
C GLY A 359 -5.55 -27.92 28.63
N GLN A 360 -6.26 -26.82 28.34
CA GLN A 360 -7.03 -26.02 29.29
C GLN A 360 -8.32 -25.47 28.66
N VAL A 361 -9.18 -26.34 28.09
CA VAL A 361 -10.56 -25.94 27.79
C VAL A 361 -11.52 -26.86 28.54
N GLU A 362 -11.86 -26.45 29.75
CA GLU A 362 -13.12 -26.86 30.35
C GLU A 362 -14.25 -26.28 29.48
N LEU A 363 -14.91 -27.13 28.70
CA LEU A 363 -16.14 -26.79 27.98
C LEU A 363 -17.28 -26.70 28.99
N THR A 364 -17.33 -25.59 29.74
CA THR A 364 -18.47 -25.27 30.59
C THR A 364 -19.45 -24.40 29.81
N ASN A 365 -20.71 -24.83 29.77
CA ASN A 365 -21.82 -24.09 29.17
C ASN A 365 -22.41 -23.05 30.14
N HIS A 366 -21.62 -22.63 31.14
CA HIS A 366 -21.98 -21.56 32.05
C HIS A 366 -21.51 -20.25 31.43
N PRO A 367 -22.39 -19.23 31.31
CA PRO A 367 -21.94 -17.91 30.92
C PRO A 367 -20.87 -17.45 31.91
N LYS A 368 -19.74 -16.92 31.41
CA LYS A 368 -18.75 -16.27 32.27
C LYS A 368 -19.48 -15.17 33.04
N VAL A 369 -19.48 -15.27 34.37
CA VAL A 369 -19.86 -14.18 35.25
C VAL A 369 -18.90 -13.03 34.98
N ASP A 370 -19.45 -11.85 34.71
CA ASP A 370 -18.73 -10.63 34.38
C ASP A 370 -17.60 -10.31 35.36
N ASP A 371 -16.35 -10.47 34.93
CA ASP A 371 -15.24 -9.63 35.40
C ASP A 371 -15.20 -8.37 34.51
N GLN A 372 -16.34 -7.66 34.42
CA GLN A 372 -16.31 -6.28 34.00
C GLN A 372 -15.68 -5.48 35.15
N PRO A 373 -14.58 -4.73 34.94
CA PRO A 373 -14.23 -3.69 35.89
C PRO A 373 -15.45 -2.77 36.02
N ALA A 374 -15.85 -2.45 37.26
CA ALA A 374 -16.99 -1.59 37.53
C ALA A 374 -16.96 -0.36 36.59
N PRO A 375 -18.09 0.02 35.96
CA PRO A 375 -18.10 1.13 35.01
C PRO A 375 -17.56 2.35 35.73
N SER A 376 -16.38 2.82 35.28
CA SER A 376 -15.93 4.15 35.67
C SER A 376 -16.99 5.14 35.21
N ALA A 377 -17.24 6.20 35.99
CA ALA A 377 -18.34 7.15 35.80
C ALA A 377 -18.33 7.95 34.48
N LYS A 378 -17.50 7.56 33.50
CA LYS A 378 -17.51 8.06 32.12
C LYS A 378 -17.18 6.93 31.15
N ALA A 379 -18.13 6.02 30.92
CA ALA A 379 -18.07 5.19 29.71
C ALA A 379 -18.11 6.12 28.49
N VAL A 380 -17.04 6.12 27.70
CA VAL A 380 -16.98 6.92 26.47
C VAL A 380 -17.92 6.28 25.45
N ASP A 381 -19.02 6.95 25.11
CA ASP A 381 -19.92 6.55 24.02
C ASP A 381 -19.28 6.94 22.67
N PRO A 382 -18.81 5.98 21.85
CA PRO A 382 -18.21 6.28 20.57
C PRO A 382 -19.17 7.02 19.62
N GLY A 383 -20.46 6.70 19.67
CA GLY A 383 -21.49 7.35 18.85
C GLY A 383 -21.64 8.83 19.19
N ALA A 384 -21.66 9.18 20.48
CA ALA A 384 -21.69 10.56 20.93
C ALA A 384 -20.39 11.32 20.59
N VAL A 385 -19.23 10.66 20.64
CA VAL A 385 -17.95 11.25 20.23
C VAL A 385 -17.97 11.60 18.74
N TYR A 386 -18.41 10.68 17.88
CA TYR A 386 -18.50 10.92 16.44
C TYR A 386 -19.55 11.97 16.08
N ALA A 387 -20.72 11.94 16.73
CA ALA A 387 -21.77 12.93 16.51
C ALA A 387 -21.34 14.35 16.93
N LYS A 388 -20.64 14.49 18.06
CA LYS A 388 -20.13 15.79 18.53
C LYS A 388 -19.13 16.39 17.54
N ARG A 389 -18.21 15.58 17.01
CA ARG A 389 -17.20 16.03 16.03
C ARG A 389 -17.85 16.48 14.72
N ARG A 390 -18.82 15.72 14.22
CA ARG A 390 -19.62 16.09 13.03
C ARG A 390 -20.41 17.39 13.21
N ASN A 391 -20.97 17.62 14.41
CA ASN A 391 -21.66 18.87 14.73
C ASN A 391 -20.71 20.07 14.78
N GLN A 392 -19.45 19.87 15.22
CA GLN A 392 -18.43 20.93 15.20
C GLN A 392 -17.97 21.26 13.77
N GLN A 393 -17.84 20.26 12.89
CA GLN A 393 -17.49 20.46 11.48
C GLN A 393 -18.63 21.08 10.65
N THR A 394 -19.90 20.87 11.02
CA THR A 394 -21.05 21.52 10.37
C THR A 394 -21.27 22.94 10.88
N ALA A 395 -21.01 23.21 12.17
CA ALA A 395 -21.04 24.56 12.72
C ALA A 395 -19.96 25.47 12.10
N SER A 396 -18.75 24.95 11.82
CA SER A 396 -17.72 25.72 11.11
C SER A 396 -18.10 26.02 9.65
N LYS A 397 -18.80 25.10 8.97
CA LYS A 397 -19.35 25.32 7.62
C LYS A 397 -20.53 26.29 7.59
N GLY A 398 -21.35 26.35 8.65
CA GLY A 398 -22.52 27.24 8.73
C GLY A 398 -22.22 28.69 9.15
N ALA A 399 -21.05 28.95 9.72
CA ALA A 399 -20.63 30.31 10.12
C ALA A 399 -19.97 31.11 8.98
N GLN A 400 -19.83 30.53 7.78
CA GLN A 400 -19.24 31.16 6.59
C GLN A 400 -20.25 31.33 5.43
N ALA A 401 -21.56 31.24 5.71
CA ALA A 401 -22.61 31.50 4.73
C ALA A 401 -23.17 32.93 4.84
#